data_AF-A0A256YP59-F1
#
_entry.id   AF-A0A256YP59-F1
#
_cell.length_a   1.000
_cell.length_b   1.000
_cell.length_c   1.000
_cell.angle_alpha   90.00
_cell.angle_beta   90.00
_cell.angle_gamma   90.00
#
_symmetry.space_group_name_H-M   'P 1'
#
loop_
_entity.id
_entity.type
_entity.pdbx_description
1 polymer ?
#
loop_
_entity_poly.entity_id
_entity_poly.type
_entity_poly.pdbx_seq_one_letter_code
_entity_poly.pdbx_strand_id
1 'polypeptide(L)'
;MKFLKFSWKVWLLIVILLFSIVAINPAPFKSGVLIKSVGLNSTEKEIGVKQGEIIKAVNGQQILIGGSRALVKPEKKVSSEELDNLISIMQNRFNVYGISDVRVRPVTDLEGQKFVLVEIAGATVQDLKELISQQGKFEAKIGDEVVFIGGQKDIASVCQFDPSCAGIRECVSQGQEVCTFQFVIYLSDTAAKRHAAITKTLSINSTTPKYLNKKLDLFVDDKLVDSLFISKDLKGVVTTKVLVSGSGVGATRDEAIENAKANMKRLQTILITGSLPFKLKIEKLDSISSVVGERLLKNILFTALIAFLAVSLFVFLRYRNIKIALPMIFTVLSEIIIILGVAALIRWNLDFAAIAGIIAVIGTGLDDQIIILDETKLGKIYGWRERLKRAFFIIFGSFSTTFVAMLPLAWAGAGLLKGFAITTIIGISVGVFITRPAFADMIKSLVKD
;
A
#
# COMPACT_ATOMS: atom_id res chain seq x y z
N MET A 1 -43.58 -32.78 -13.75
CA MET A 1 -42.32 -32.04 -13.51
C MET A 1 -41.24 -33.04 -13.09
N LYS A 2 -40.49 -33.61 -14.05
CA LYS A 2 -39.38 -34.53 -13.73
C LYS A 2 -38.25 -33.70 -13.13
N PHE A 3 -37.92 -33.92 -11.85
CA PHE A 3 -36.74 -33.32 -11.22
C PHE A 3 -35.50 -33.65 -12.07
N LEU A 4 -34.73 -32.62 -12.46
CA LEU A 4 -33.39 -32.80 -13.01
C LEU A 4 -32.59 -33.67 -12.03
N LYS A 5 -32.27 -34.91 -12.41
CA LYS A 5 -31.28 -35.70 -11.67
C LYS A 5 -29.92 -35.05 -11.89
N PHE A 6 -29.51 -34.19 -10.97
CA PHE A 6 -28.20 -33.54 -11.01
C PHE A 6 -27.09 -34.59 -10.90
N SER A 7 -26.09 -34.50 -11.78
CA SER A 7 -24.89 -35.34 -11.67
C SER A 7 -23.99 -34.85 -10.53
N TRP A 8 -23.10 -35.72 -10.05
CA TRP A 8 -22.10 -35.35 -9.04
C TRP A 8 -21.27 -34.12 -9.45
N LYS A 9 -20.99 -33.93 -10.75
CA LYS A 9 -20.22 -32.79 -11.24
C LYS A 9 -20.99 -31.47 -11.10
N VAL A 10 -22.30 -31.48 -11.33
CA VAL A 10 -23.12 -30.29 -11.12
C VAL A 10 -23.25 -29.99 -9.62
N TRP A 11 -23.32 -31.03 -8.78
CA TRP A 11 -23.31 -30.84 -7.33
C TRP A 11 -21.99 -30.25 -6.84
N LEU A 12 -20.85 -30.73 -7.36
CA LEU A 12 -19.52 -30.18 -7.11
C LEU A 12 -19.44 -28.70 -7.52
N LEU A 13 -19.97 -28.32 -8.69
CA LEU A 13 -20.06 -26.92 -9.11
C LEU A 13 -20.86 -26.08 -8.10
N ILE A 14 -22.02 -26.55 -7.67
CA ILE A 14 -22.89 -25.83 -6.71
C ILE A 14 -22.17 -25.63 -5.36
N VAL A 15 -21.48 -26.65 -4.85
CA VAL A 15 -20.73 -26.57 -3.59
C VAL A 15 -19.61 -25.53 -3.70
N ILE A 16 -18.83 -25.57 -4.78
CA ILE A 16 -17.74 -24.61 -5.00
C ILE A 16 -18.29 -23.19 -5.17
N LEU A 17 -19.44 -23.04 -5.85
CA LEU A 17 -20.11 -21.76 -6.00
C LEU A 17 -20.56 -21.19 -4.65
N LEU A 18 -21.16 -22.01 -3.78
CA LEU A 18 -21.56 -21.59 -2.43
C LEU A 18 -20.33 -21.17 -1.60
N PHE A 19 -19.25 -21.95 -1.64
CA PHE A 19 -18.01 -21.60 -0.95
C PHE A 19 -17.41 -20.29 -1.46
N SER A 20 -17.48 -20.07 -2.77
CA SER A 20 -17.00 -18.83 -3.41
C SER A 20 -17.82 -17.61 -2.97
N ILE A 21 -19.14 -17.73 -2.86
CA ILE A 21 -20.01 -16.65 -2.36
C ILE A 21 -19.66 -16.30 -0.90
N VAL A 22 -19.47 -17.32 -0.06
CA VAL A 22 -19.05 -17.14 1.35
C VAL A 22 -17.66 -16.51 1.43
N ALA A 23 -16.75 -16.89 0.53
CA ALA A 23 -15.41 -16.30 0.49
C ALA A 23 -15.41 -14.82 0.09
N ILE A 24 -16.22 -14.45 -0.91
CA ILE A 24 -16.36 -13.05 -1.37
C ILE A 24 -16.92 -12.18 -0.25
N ASN A 25 -17.92 -12.69 0.48
CA ASN A 25 -18.53 -11.96 1.57
C ASN A 25 -18.86 -12.90 2.73
N PRO A 26 -17.94 -13.06 3.71
CA PRO A 26 -18.15 -13.94 4.86
C PRO A 26 -19.21 -13.41 5.83
N ALA A 27 -19.65 -12.15 5.68
CA ALA A 27 -20.74 -11.56 6.46
C ALA A 27 -21.63 -10.69 5.56
N PRO A 28 -22.46 -11.30 4.69
CA PRO A 28 -23.21 -10.58 3.64
C PRO A 28 -24.20 -9.54 4.15
N PHE A 29 -24.52 -9.59 5.45
CA PHE A 29 -25.44 -8.69 6.12
C PHE A 29 -24.78 -7.67 7.05
N LYS A 30 -23.44 -7.56 7.07
CA LYS A 30 -22.71 -6.58 7.90
C LYS A 30 -21.89 -5.62 7.02
N SER A 31 -22.24 -4.35 7.05
CA SER A 31 -21.52 -3.25 6.37
C SER A 31 -21.12 -2.15 7.37
N GLY A 32 -19.88 -1.66 7.30
CA GLY A 32 -19.35 -0.51 8.07
C GLY A 32 -17.98 -0.76 8.74
N VAL A 33 -17.43 0.27 9.40
CA VAL A 33 -16.11 0.22 10.09
C VAL A 33 -16.30 -0.24 11.54
N LEU A 34 -15.63 -1.32 11.93
CA LEU A 34 -15.68 -1.89 13.29
C LEU A 34 -14.78 -1.11 14.25
N ILE A 35 -15.36 -0.58 15.33
CA ILE A 35 -14.60 0.08 16.39
C ILE A 35 -13.94 -0.97 17.29
N LYS A 36 -12.62 -1.14 17.13
CA LYS A 36 -11.84 -2.16 17.86
C LYS A 36 -11.51 -1.77 19.30
N SER A 37 -11.41 -0.48 19.61
CA SER A 37 -11.12 0.05 20.95
C SER A 37 -11.55 1.51 21.05
N VAL A 38 -12.05 1.92 22.22
CA VAL A 38 -12.33 3.32 22.57
C VAL A 38 -11.51 3.65 23.81
N GLY A 39 -10.78 4.76 23.80
CA GLY A 39 -9.97 5.19 24.93
C GLY A 39 -10.83 5.50 26.15
N LEU A 40 -10.37 5.18 27.35
CA LEU A 40 -11.16 5.34 28.58
C LEU A 40 -11.48 6.82 28.91
N ASN A 41 -10.65 7.76 28.43
CA ASN A 41 -10.75 9.22 28.56
C ASN A 41 -10.68 9.93 27.20
N SER A 42 -11.33 9.38 26.18
CA SER A 42 -11.34 9.98 24.84
C SER A 42 -12.68 10.66 24.56
N THR A 43 -12.66 11.73 23.78
CA THR A 43 -13.84 12.51 23.38
C THR A 43 -14.91 11.61 22.73
N GLU A 44 -14.48 10.53 22.08
CA GLU A 44 -15.33 9.50 21.47
C GLU A 44 -16.22 8.76 22.50
N LYS A 45 -15.72 8.52 23.72
CA LYS A 45 -16.52 7.90 24.80
C LYS A 45 -17.55 8.87 25.37
N GLU A 46 -17.23 10.17 25.45
CA GLU A 46 -18.14 11.22 25.92
C GLU A 46 -19.31 11.45 24.96
N ILE A 47 -19.09 11.28 23.64
CA ILE A 47 -20.16 11.29 22.63
C ILE A 47 -20.86 9.93 22.45
N GLY A 48 -20.60 8.96 23.34
CA GLY A 48 -21.36 7.71 23.46
C GLY A 48 -20.93 6.55 22.54
N VAL A 49 -19.79 6.66 21.87
CA VAL A 49 -19.27 5.63 20.95
C VAL A 49 -18.78 4.40 21.72
N LYS A 50 -19.26 3.21 21.36
CA LYS A 50 -18.92 1.95 22.06
C LYS A 50 -17.98 1.04 21.27
N GLN A 51 -17.13 0.31 21.98
CA GLN A 51 -16.34 -0.78 21.39
C GLN A 51 -17.27 -1.86 20.82
N GLY A 52 -17.04 -2.27 19.57
CA GLY A 52 -17.90 -3.21 18.84
C GLY A 52 -19.03 -2.57 18.04
N GLU A 53 -19.20 -1.26 18.11
CA GLU A 53 -20.13 -0.52 17.26
C GLU A 53 -19.61 -0.40 15.83
N ILE A 54 -20.52 -0.36 14.85
CA ILE A 54 -20.20 -0.29 13.43
C ILE A 54 -20.66 1.07 12.92
N ILE A 55 -19.71 1.97 12.61
CA ILE A 55 -20.04 3.27 12.04
C ILE A 55 -20.25 3.12 10.53
N LYS A 56 -21.44 3.51 10.08
CA LYS A 56 -21.82 3.51 8.66
C LYS A 56 -21.72 4.92 8.04
N ALA A 57 -21.80 5.98 8.84
CA ALA A 57 -21.70 7.37 8.42
C ALA A 57 -21.35 8.30 9.60
N VAL A 58 -20.68 9.42 9.33
CA VAL A 58 -20.57 10.57 10.26
C VAL A 58 -21.31 11.73 9.59
N ASN A 59 -22.27 12.35 10.28
CA ASN A 59 -23.11 13.43 9.74
C ASN A 59 -23.83 13.09 8.41
N GLY A 60 -24.26 11.84 8.23
CA GLY A 60 -24.99 11.41 7.02
C GLY A 60 -24.11 11.19 5.77
N GLN A 61 -22.80 11.37 5.85
CA GLN A 61 -21.85 10.99 4.80
C GLN A 61 -21.16 9.67 5.14
N GLN A 62 -21.13 8.74 4.17
CA GLN A 62 -20.31 7.53 4.27
C GLN A 62 -18.83 7.91 4.39
N ILE A 63 -18.12 7.28 5.32
CA ILE A 63 -16.68 7.45 5.49
C ILE A 63 -15.99 6.81 4.29
N LEU A 64 -15.68 7.65 3.32
CA LEU A 64 -15.00 7.36 2.07
C LEU A 64 -13.66 8.09 2.13
N ILE A 65 -12.71 7.61 2.95
CA ILE A 65 -11.39 8.23 3.02
C ILE A 65 -10.64 7.85 1.73
N GLY A 66 -10.75 8.70 0.71
CA GLY A 66 -9.85 8.68 -0.44
C GLY A 66 -8.46 9.14 0.02
N GLY A 67 -7.53 9.31 -0.91
CA GLY A 67 -6.17 9.77 -0.62
C GLY A 67 -5.39 10.02 -1.89
N SER A 68 -4.08 10.18 -1.74
CA SER A 68 -3.17 10.35 -2.86
C SER A 68 -1.92 9.51 -2.63
N ARG A 69 -1.30 9.07 -3.73
CA ARG A 69 -0.01 8.39 -3.68
C ARG A 69 0.96 8.97 -4.69
N ALA A 70 2.23 8.98 -4.33
CA ALA A 70 3.32 9.43 -5.17
C ALA A 70 4.44 8.40 -5.17
N LEU A 71 4.95 8.09 -6.37
CA LEU A 71 6.21 7.37 -6.52
C LEU A 71 7.31 8.39 -6.78
N VAL A 72 8.28 8.42 -5.87
CA VAL A 72 9.33 9.44 -5.84
C VAL A 72 10.69 8.79 -6.03
N LYS A 73 11.51 9.36 -6.90
CA LYS A 73 12.84 8.88 -7.26
C LYS A 73 13.92 9.87 -6.82
N PRO A 74 14.95 9.43 -6.10
CA PRO A 74 16.19 10.19 -5.90
C PRO A 74 16.87 10.54 -7.23
N GLU A 75 17.32 11.78 -7.44
CA GLU A 75 18.06 12.15 -8.67
C GLU A 75 19.43 11.45 -8.81
N LYS A 76 20.00 10.98 -7.70
CA LYS A 76 21.25 10.18 -7.66
C LYS A 76 20.98 8.73 -7.25
N LYS A 77 21.89 7.81 -7.59
CA LYS A 77 21.87 6.45 -7.00
C LYS A 77 22.12 6.56 -5.49
N VAL A 78 21.32 5.83 -4.70
CA VAL A 78 21.38 5.87 -3.23
C VAL A 78 21.52 4.48 -2.61
N SER A 79 22.23 4.40 -1.48
CA SER A 79 22.32 3.18 -0.67
C SER A 79 20.98 2.88 0.02
N SER A 80 20.81 1.67 0.58
CA SER A 80 19.56 1.33 1.28
C SER A 80 19.41 2.16 2.56
N GLU A 81 20.52 2.42 3.23
CA GLU A 81 20.57 3.26 4.43
C GLU A 81 20.27 4.74 4.13
N GLU A 82 20.77 5.27 3.01
CA GLU A 82 20.38 6.62 2.54
C GLU A 82 18.88 6.70 2.22
N LEU A 83 18.29 5.62 1.67
CA LEU A 83 16.87 5.55 1.38
C LEU A 83 16.02 5.48 2.66
N ASP A 84 16.45 4.70 3.66
CA ASP A 84 15.78 4.62 4.97
C ASP A 84 15.84 5.96 5.73
N ASN A 85 16.96 6.67 5.62
CA ASN A 85 17.09 8.04 6.11
C ASN A 85 16.11 8.98 5.40
N LEU A 86 16.02 8.92 4.07
CA LEU A 86 15.05 9.72 3.31
C LEU A 86 13.61 9.42 3.76
N ILE A 87 13.26 8.15 3.94
CA ILE A 87 11.93 7.74 4.40
C ILE A 87 11.63 8.33 5.77
N SER A 88 12.58 8.25 6.70
CA SER A 88 12.46 8.82 8.05
C SER A 88 12.31 10.35 8.01
N ILE A 89 13.02 11.02 7.11
CA ILE A 89 12.88 12.47 6.85
C ILE A 89 11.47 12.80 6.38
N MET A 90 10.99 12.10 5.36
CA MET A 90 9.67 12.34 4.78
C MET A 90 8.57 12.10 5.81
N GLN A 91 8.64 10.99 6.56
CA GLN A 91 7.69 10.68 7.64
C GLN A 91 7.66 11.77 8.71
N ASN A 92 8.82 12.20 9.20
CA ASN A 92 8.89 13.27 10.20
C ASN A 92 8.33 14.59 9.67
N ARG A 93 8.63 14.95 8.41
CA ARG A 93 8.07 16.17 7.79
C ARG A 93 6.55 16.10 7.71
N PHE A 94 5.97 15.01 7.19
CA PHE A 94 4.52 14.88 7.11
C PHE A 94 3.85 14.94 8.49
N ASN A 95 4.45 14.32 9.51
CA ASN A 95 3.98 14.42 10.89
C ASN A 95 3.98 15.87 11.41
N VAL A 96 5.03 16.65 11.10
CA VAL A 96 5.12 18.09 11.46
C VAL A 96 4.02 18.91 10.78
N TYR A 97 3.61 18.56 9.57
CA TYR A 97 2.45 19.16 8.89
C TYR A 97 1.10 18.71 9.46
N GLY A 98 1.08 17.86 10.50
CA GLY A 98 -0.14 17.35 11.13
C GLY A 98 -0.78 16.19 10.36
N ILE A 99 -0.05 15.60 9.42
CA ILE A 99 -0.53 14.48 8.62
C ILE A 99 -0.03 13.18 9.25
N SER A 100 -0.88 12.56 10.06
CA SER A 100 -0.55 11.35 10.83
C SER A 100 -0.86 10.04 10.08
N ASP A 101 -1.74 10.07 9.08
CA ASP A 101 -2.08 8.89 8.26
C ASP A 101 -1.29 8.89 6.94
N VAL A 102 0.05 8.88 7.08
CA VAL A 102 1.00 8.79 5.97
C VAL A 102 1.79 7.50 6.02
N ARG A 103 1.87 6.82 4.88
CA ARG A 103 2.72 5.65 4.68
C ARG A 103 3.83 5.97 3.70
N VAL A 104 5.07 5.86 4.15
CA VAL A 104 6.25 6.05 3.32
C VAL A 104 7.03 4.74 3.31
N ARG A 105 7.25 4.15 2.13
CA ARG A 105 7.86 2.82 1.98
C ARG A 105 8.89 2.79 0.84
N PRO A 106 9.97 2.00 0.96
CA PRO A 106 10.92 1.82 -0.12
C PRO A 106 10.31 0.91 -1.20
N VAL A 107 10.61 1.20 -2.46
CA VAL A 107 10.27 0.37 -3.62
C VAL A 107 11.52 0.24 -4.48
N THR A 108 11.75 -0.92 -5.08
CA THR A 108 12.88 -1.13 -6.00
C THR A 108 12.34 -1.71 -7.30
N ASP A 109 12.81 -1.19 -8.43
CA ASP A 109 12.48 -1.76 -9.74
C ASP A 109 13.41 -2.92 -10.11
N LEU A 110 13.19 -3.49 -11.28
CA LEU A 110 13.94 -4.64 -11.79
C LEU A 110 15.36 -4.28 -12.24
N GLU A 111 15.65 -3.00 -12.48
CA GLU A 111 16.99 -2.50 -12.77
C GLU A 111 17.77 -2.20 -11.49
N GLY A 112 17.17 -2.45 -10.31
CA GLY A 112 17.75 -2.15 -9.01
C GLY A 112 17.68 -0.67 -8.64
N GLN A 113 16.93 0.14 -9.38
CA GLN A 113 16.70 1.54 -9.04
C GLN A 113 15.73 1.62 -7.86
N LYS A 114 16.03 2.51 -6.92
CA LYS A 114 15.28 2.68 -5.68
C LYS A 114 14.34 3.88 -5.77
N PHE A 115 13.15 3.70 -5.25
CA PHE A 115 12.07 4.67 -5.18
C PHE A 115 11.51 4.72 -3.76
N VAL A 116 10.78 5.78 -3.47
CA VAL A 116 9.96 5.92 -2.26
C VAL A 116 8.52 6.05 -2.68
N LEU A 117 7.67 5.16 -2.19
CA LEU A 117 6.22 5.26 -2.31
C LEU A 117 5.68 6.01 -1.10
N VAL A 118 5.00 7.12 -1.35
CA VAL A 118 4.30 7.93 -0.35
C VAL A 118 2.80 7.79 -0.57
N GLU A 119 2.04 7.49 0.48
CA GLU A 119 0.58 7.41 0.45
C GLU A 119 0.03 8.26 1.60
N ILE A 120 -0.90 9.17 1.30
CA ILE A 120 -1.56 10.03 2.29
C ILE A 120 -3.07 9.83 2.18
N ALA A 121 -3.71 9.48 3.29
CA ALA A 121 -5.16 9.42 3.38
C ALA A 121 -5.75 10.83 3.47
N GLY A 122 -6.84 11.08 2.76
CA GLY A 122 -7.58 12.35 2.76
C GLY A 122 -6.95 13.51 1.98
N ALA A 123 -5.69 13.40 1.55
CA ALA A 123 -5.02 14.47 0.80
C ALA A 123 -5.28 14.40 -0.72
N THR A 124 -5.30 15.55 -1.39
CA THR A 124 -5.35 15.59 -2.85
C THR A 124 -3.99 15.27 -3.46
N VAL A 125 -3.97 15.00 -4.77
CA VAL A 125 -2.72 14.80 -5.52
C VAL A 125 -1.89 16.07 -5.55
N GLN A 126 -2.54 17.24 -5.58
CA GLN A 126 -1.87 18.54 -5.60
C GLN A 126 -1.21 18.83 -4.25
N ASP A 127 -1.93 18.59 -3.14
CA ASP A 127 -1.36 18.75 -1.79
C ASP A 127 -0.15 17.84 -1.59
N LEU A 128 -0.26 16.57 -2.00
CA LEU A 128 0.84 15.62 -1.93
C LEU A 128 2.04 16.07 -2.77
N LYS A 129 1.79 16.56 -3.98
CA LYS A 129 2.85 17.09 -4.86
C LYS A 129 3.55 18.28 -4.20
N GLU A 130 2.79 19.21 -3.62
CA GLU A 130 3.34 20.37 -2.92
C GLU A 130 4.16 19.96 -1.70
N LEU A 131 3.65 19.05 -0.87
CA LEU A 131 4.38 18.55 0.30
C LEU A 131 5.69 17.83 -0.05
N ILE A 132 5.72 17.09 -1.17
CA ILE A 132 6.94 16.42 -1.65
C ILE A 132 7.90 17.40 -2.32
N SER A 133 7.38 18.38 -3.06
CA SER A 133 8.15 19.31 -3.88
C SER A 133 8.68 20.51 -3.09
N GLN A 134 8.08 20.84 -1.95
CA GLN A 134 8.61 21.86 -1.04
C GLN A 134 9.92 21.38 -0.42
N GLN A 135 11.00 22.10 -0.74
CA GLN A 135 12.28 21.96 -0.08
C GLN A 135 12.15 22.55 1.33
N GLY A 136 12.11 21.68 2.35
CA GLY A 136 11.91 22.13 3.73
C GLY A 136 13.02 23.06 4.19
N LYS A 137 12.68 24.09 4.96
CA LYS A 137 13.59 25.11 5.49
C LYS A 137 13.99 24.77 6.92
N PHE A 138 15.28 24.56 7.17
CA PHE A 138 15.80 24.40 8.54
C PHE A 138 16.43 25.70 9.02
N GLU A 139 16.07 26.11 10.22
CA GLU A 139 16.72 27.20 10.94
C GLU A 139 16.97 26.76 12.38
N ALA A 140 18.17 26.97 12.89
CA ALA A 140 18.43 26.92 14.32
C ALA A 140 18.55 28.35 14.85
N LYS A 141 17.83 28.70 15.91
CA LYS A 141 17.79 30.05 16.49
C LYS A 141 18.23 30.04 17.95
N ILE A 142 18.80 31.15 18.40
CA ILE A 142 19.03 31.42 19.83
C ILE A 142 18.29 32.70 20.19
N GLY A 143 17.15 32.56 20.87
CA GLY A 143 16.17 33.65 20.92
C GLY A 143 15.70 33.97 19.49
N ASP A 144 15.77 35.24 19.09
CA ASP A 144 15.30 35.69 17.77
C ASP A 144 16.39 35.63 16.68
N GLU A 145 17.63 35.29 17.04
CA GLU A 145 18.75 35.29 16.10
C GLU A 145 18.93 33.93 15.42
N VAL A 146 18.97 33.92 14.08
CA VAL A 146 19.25 32.72 13.28
C VAL A 146 20.75 32.40 13.33
N VAL A 147 21.07 31.22 13.86
CA VAL A 147 22.44 30.72 14.01
C VAL A 147 22.83 29.84 12.84
N PHE A 148 22.00 28.85 12.50
CA PHE A 148 22.28 27.88 11.44
C PHE A 148 21.13 27.85 10.44
N ILE A 149 21.44 27.85 9.15
CA ILE A 149 20.46 27.68 8.07
C ILE A 149 20.82 26.42 7.28
N GLY A 150 19.87 25.50 7.14
CA GLY A 150 20.08 24.30 6.34
C GLY A 150 19.92 24.58 4.85
N GLY A 151 20.56 23.76 4.01
CA GLY A 151 20.67 24.00 2.55
C GLY A 151 21.76 25.00 2.12
N GLN A 152 22.27 25.85 3.04
CA GLN A 152 23.38 26.79 2.79
C GLN A 152 24.74 26.32 3.33
N LYS A 153 24.87 25.04 3.73
CA LYS A 153 26.08 24.42 4.31
C LYS A 153 26.57 25.05 5.63
N ASP A 154 25.72 25.72 6.41
CA ASP A 154 26.11 26.17 7.77
C ASP A 154 26.47 24.97 8.67
N ILE A 155 25.68 23.90 8.58
CA ILE A 155 26.07 22.56 9.04
C ILE A 155 26.64 21.84 7.82
N ALA A 156 27.96 21.73 7.77
CA ALA A 156 28.69 21.11 6.66
C ALA A 156 28.49 19.59 6.60
N SER A 157 28.46 18.93 7.75
CA SER A 157 28.12 17.52 7.86
C SER A 157 27.68 17.15 9.28
N VAL A 158 26.93 16.05 9.39
CA VAL A 158 26.52 15.44 10.65
C VAL A 158 27.09 14.03 10.69
N CYS A 159 27.87 13.69 11.72
CA CYS A 159 28.40 12.34 11.88
C CYS A 159 27.25 11.38 12.24
N GLN A 160 27.01 10.39 11.38
CA GLN A 160 25.92 9.40 11.56
C GLN A 160 26.43 8.00 11.90
N PHE A 161 27.45 7.53 11.18
CA PHE A 161 27.79 6.10 11.13
C PHE A 161 29.15 5.74 11.73
N ASP A 162 30.02 6.73 11.93
CA ASP A 162 31.37 6.48 12.47
C ASP A 162 31.30 6.40 14.01
N PRO A 163 31.62 5.23 14.61
CA PRO A 163 31.57 5.04 16.06
C PRO A 163 32.44 6.02 16.85
N SER A 164 33.51 6.53 16.21
CA SER A 164 34.42 7.52 16.81
C SER A 164 33.74 8.86 17.06
N CYS A 165 32.70 9.20 16.29
CA CYS A 165 32.01 10.48 16.39
C CYS A 165 30.49 10.39 16.56
N ALA A 166 29.87 9.21 16.53
CA ALA A 166 28.46 9.01 16.84
C ALA A 166 28.23 7.67 17.57
N GLY A 167 27.38 7.67 18.60
CA GLY A 167 26.98 6.44 19.28
C GLY A 167 26.47 6.63 20.71
N ILE A 168 26.02 5.53 21.30
CA ILE A 168 25.70 5.45 22.74
C ILE A 168 27.01 5.51 23.53
N ARG A 169 27.04 6.28 24.62
CA ARG A 169 28.24 6.50 25.44
C ARG A 169 28.14 5.87 26.81
N GLU A 170 27.06 6.16 27.53
CA GLU A 170 26.89 5.70 28.90
C GLU A 170 25.44 5.31 29.14
N CYS A 171 25.20 4.21 29.87
CA CYS A 171 23.89 3.83 30.36
C CYS A 171 23.94 3.69 31.87
N VAL A 172 23.09 4.43 32.57
CA VAL A 172 23.02 4.48 34.03
C VAL A 172 21.64 4.03 34.48
N SER A 173 21.59 3.27 35.57
CA SER A 173 20.35 2.82 36.20
C SER A 173 20.10 3.62 37.47
N GLN A 174 19.11 4.51 37.45
CA GLN A 174 18.65 5.26 38.63
C GLN A 174 17.12 5.31 38.62
N GLY A 175 16.49 4.19 38.97
CA GLY A 175 15.03 4.02 38.99
C GLY A 175 14.41 3.71 37.62
N GLN A 176 14.95 4.30 36.54
CA GLN A 176 14.74 3.89 35.15
C GLN A 176 16.11 3.79 34.45
N GLU A 177 16.17 3.01 33.37
CA GLU A 177 17.38 2.89 32.55
C GLU A 177 17.49 4.11 31.65
N VAL A 178 18.61 4.82 31.74
CA VAL A 178 18.87 6.02 30.94
C VAL A 178 20.17 5.83 30.18
N CYS A 179 20.09 5.85 28.85
CA CYS A 179 21.25 5.76 27.97
C CYS A 179 21.50 7.09 27.27
N THR A 180 22.73 7.58 27.35
CA THR A 180 23.17 8.82 26.70
C THR A 180 23.78 8.52 25.34
N PHE A 181 23.48 9.35 24.37
CA PHE A 181 24.10 9.32 23.05
C PHE A 181 24.87 10.60 22.82
N GLN A 182 25.85 10.52 21.92
CA GLN A 182 26.57 11.68 21.43
C GLN A 182 26.80 11.54 19.94
N PHE A 183 26.76 12.66 19.22
CA PHE A 183 27.26 12.73 17.86
C PHE A 183 27.90 14.10 17.57
N VAL A 184 28.80 14.16 16.59
CA VAL A 184 29.46 15.39 16.19
C VAL A 184 28.78 16.01 14.97
N ILE A 185 28.60 17.33 15.00
CA ILE A 185 28.31 18.13 13.81
C ILE A 185 29.52 18.97 13.42
N TYR A 186 29.71 19.13 12.13
CA TYR A 186 30.75 19.97 11.54
C TYR A 186 30.10 21.21 10.97
N LEU A 187 30.51 22.38 11.45
CA LEU A 187 30.03 23.68 11.01
C LEU A 187 30.96 24.26 9.93
N SER A 188 30.41 25.08 9.04
CA SER A 188 31.24 25.97 8.22
C SER A 188 31.91 27.03 9.08
N ASP A 189 33.02 27.59 8.60
CA ASP A 189 33.72 28.68 9.28
C ASP A 189 32.81 29.89 9.55
N THR A 190 31.90 30.20 8.63
CA THR A 190 30.94 31.30 8.77
C THR A 190 29.93 31.01 9.87
N ALA A 191 29.39 29.78 9.92
CA ALA A 191 28.46 29.37 10.96
C ALA A 191 29.13 29.30 12.34
N ALA A 192 30.37 28.79 12.41
CA ALA A 192 31.15 28.73 13.65
C ALA A 192 31.41 30.13 14.23
N LYS A 193 31.80 31.10 13.39
CA LYS A 193 31.99 32.50 13.81
C LYS A 193 30.68 33.15 14.24
N ARG A 194 29.58 32.92 13.52
CA ARG A 194 28.25 33.44 13.87
C ARG A 194 27.79 32.91 15.22
N HIS A 195 27.88 31.59 15.43
CA HIS A 195 27.53 30.95 16.69
C HIS A 195 28.39 31.48 17.87
N ALA A 196 29.70 31.65 17.68
CA ALA A 196 30.57 32.24 18.70
C ALA A 196 30.16 33.69 19.04
N ALA A 197 29.87 34.51 18.04
CA ALA A 197 29.47 35.91 18.24
C ALA A 197 28.17 36.02 19.06
N ILE A 198 27.15 35.23 18.69
CA ILE A 198 25.86 35.18 19.37
C ILE A 198 26.04 34.68 20.81
N THR A 199 26.69 33.53 21.00
CA THR A 199 26.86 32.93 22.33
C THR A 199 27.70 33.79 23.29
N LYS A 200 28.65 34.59 22.78
CA LYS A 200 29.46 35.53 23.58
C LYS A 200 28.61 36.49 24.41
N THR A 201 27.44 36.89 23.89
CA THR A 201 26.51 37.83 24.53
C THR A 201 25.65 37.21 25.63
N LEU A 202 25.59 35.88 25.70
CA LEU A 202 24.70 35.15 26.60
C LEU A 202 25.28 35.04 28.01
N SER A 203 24.41 35.00 29.02
CA SER A 203 24.81 34.74 30.41
C SER A 203 24.76 33.25 30.73
N ILE A 204 25.40 32.83 31.82
CA ILE A 204 25.31 31.45 32.32
C ILE A 204 23.94 31.26 32.96
N ASN A 205 23.31 30.10 32.77
CA ASN A 205 22.03 29.78 33.37
C ASN A 205 22.17 29.62 34.90
N SER A 206 21.45 30.40 35.68
CA SER A 206 21.54 30.38 37.16
C SER A 206 21.09 29.07 37.79
N THR A 207 20.14 28.36 37.16
CA THR A 207 19.59 27.09 37.67
C THR A 207 20.43 25.88 37.21
N THR A 208 21.00 25.96 36.02
CA THR A 208 21.81 24.89 35.43
C THR A 208 23.14 25.45 34.92
N PRO A 209 24.13 25.71 35.81
CA PRO A 209 25.33 26.48 35.49
C PRO A 209 26.30 25.81 34.50
N LYS A 210 25.98 24.60 34.02
CA LYS A 210 26.67 23.93 32.92
C LYS A 210 26.26 24.48 31.53
N TYR A 211 25.14 25.21 31.45
CA TYR A 211 24.58 25.70 30.20
C TYR A 211 24.42 27.23 30.19
N LEU A 212 24.29 27.79 29.00
CA LEU A 212 23.92 29.19 28.81
C LEU A 212 22.43 29.43 29.10
N ASN A 213 22.07 30.69 29.36
CA ASN A 213 20.72 31.07 29.76
C ASN A 213 19.68 30.91 28.63
N LYS A 214 20.11 30.87 27.36
CA LYS A 214 19.25 30.57 26.20
C LYS A 214 19.56 29.19 25.62
N LYS A 215 18.57 28.63 24.92
CA LYS A 215 18.66 27.36 24.18
C LYS A 215 18.86 27.61 22.69
N LEU A 216 19.30 26.57 21.99
CA LEU A 216 19.31 26.47 20.54
C LEU A 216 18.02 25.79 20.08
N ASP A 217 17.09 26.60 19.60
CA ASP A 217 15.78 26.16 19.12
C ASP A 217 15.88 25.73 17.66
N LEU A 218 15.43 24.52 17.35
CA LEU A 218 15.48 23.93 16.01
C LEU A 218 14.12 24.07 15.34
N PHE A 219 14.09 24.72 14.18
CA PHE A 219 12.89 24.93 13.38
C PHE A 219 12.99 24.19 12.06
N VAL A 220 11.89 23.55 11.67
CA VAL A 220 11.68 22.98 10.33
C VAL A 220 10.40 23.58 9.78
N ASP A 221 10.49 24.27 8.65
CA ASP A 221 9.36 24.95 8.01
C ASP A 221 8.64 25.90 9.00
N ASP A 222 9.45 26.71 9.72
CA ASP A 222 9.07 27.69 10.75
C ASP A 222 8.35 27.10 11.98
N LYS A 223 8.26 25.77 12.11
CA LYS A 223 7.74 25.08 13.29
C LYS A 223 8.88 24.62 14.20
N LEU A 224 8.79 24.93 15.50
CA LEU A 224 9.71 24.45 16.52
C LEU A 224 9.60 22.92 16.65
N VAL A 225 10.68 22.20 16.36
CA VAL A 225 10.72 20.72 16.41
C VAL A 225 11.54 20.17 17.59
N ASP A 226 12.50 20.94 18.08
CA ASP A 226 13.33 20.58 19.24
C ASP A 226 14.02 21.83 19.84
N SER A 227 14.56 21.70 21.05
CA SER A 227 15.29 22.78 21.74
C SER A 227 16.44 22.22 22.57
N LEU A 228 17.67 22.59 22.21
CA LEU A 228 18.90 22.04 22.79
C LEU A 228 19.55 23.04 23.75
N PHE A 229 20.07 22.54 24.88
CA PHE A 229 20.90 23.36 25.76
C PHE A 229 22.28 23.61 25.13
N ILE A 230 22.82 24.81 25.32
CA ILE A 230 24.16 25.19 24.83
C ILE A 230 25.13 25.16 26.01
N SER A 231 26.20 24.37 25.93
CA SER A 231 27.22 24.33 26.97
C SER A 231 27.85 25.70 27.20
N LYS A 232 28.12 26.06 28.45
CA LYS A 232 28.85 27.30 28.78
C LYS A 232 30.23 27.36 28.10
N ASP A 233 30.83 26.21 27.80
CA ASP A 233 32.16 26.11 27.20
C ASP A 233 32.16 26.54 25.73
N LEU A 234 30.99 26.68 25.10
CA LEU A 234 30.83 27.20 23.74
C LEU A 234 30.70 28.73 23.70
N LYS A 235 30.62 29.40 24.85
CA LYS A 235 30.44 30.86 24.93
C LYS A 235 31.60 31.61 24.28
N GLY A 236 31.34 32.23 23.13
CA GLY A 236 32.36 33.02 22.43
C GLY A 236 33.46 32.20 21.76
N VAL A 237 33.34 30.88 21.73
CA VAL A 237 34.35 29.98 21.16
C VAL A 237 34.03 29.68 19.70
N VAL A 238 34.97 30.02 18.81
CA VAL A 238 34.89 29.64 17.41
C VAL A 238 35.35 28.19 17.28
N THR A 239 34.41 27.27 17.03
CA THR A 239 34.68 25.87 16.75
C THR A 239 33.85 25.39 15.58
N THR A 240 34.50 24.68 14.65
CA THR A 240 33.83 23.99 13.54
C THR A 240 33.38 22.59 13.94
N LYS A 241 33.77 22.09 15.12
CA LYS A 241 33.39 20.77 15.63
C LYS A 241 32.57 20.94 16.90
N VAL A 242 31.29 20.59 16.84
CA VAL A 242 30.36 20.70 17.97
C VAL A 242 29.83 19.31 18.33
N LEU A 243 29.92 18.97 19.62
CA LEU A 243 29.35 17.73 20.16
C LEU A 243 27.90 17.97 20.54
N VAL A 244 26.99 17.18 19.97
CA VAL A 244 25.57 17.13 20.34
C VAL A 244 25.35 15.89 21.19
N SER A 245 24.59 16.03 22.27
CA SER A 245 24.31 14.92 23.19
C SER A 245 22.85 14.92 23.62
N GLY A 246 22.36 13.75 23.98
CA GLY A 246 21.02 13.57 24.51
C GLY A 246 20.89 12.22 25.18
N SER A 247 19.66 11.82 25.51
CA SER A 247 19.40 10.55 26.17
C SER A 247 18.13 9.87 25.65
N GLY A 248 18.03 8.57 25.91
CA GLY A 248 16.81 7.78 25.82
C GLY A 248 16.58 7.08 27.15
N VAL A 249 15.31 6.95 27.53
CA VAL A 249 14.88 6.32 28.78
C VAL A 249 14.05 5.09 28.44
N GLY A 250 14.17 4.03 29.24
CA GLY A 250 13.39 2.80 29.08
C GLY A 250 13.15 2.12 30.43
N ALA A 251 12.15 1.23 30.47
CA ALA A 251 11.96 0.34 31.61
C ALA A 251 13.04 -0.73 31.68
N THR A 252 13.63 -1.07 30.53
CA THR A 252 14.78 -1.97 30.42
C THR A 252 15.96 -1.28 29.72
N ARG A 253 17.16 -1.85 29.90
CA ARG A 253 18.38 -1.30 29.30
C ARG A 253 18.32 -1.35 27.76
N ASP A 254 17.78 -2.43 27.20
CA ASP A 254 17.63 -2.57 25.76
C ASP A 254 16.66 -1.54 25.19
N GLU A 255 15.52 -1.31 25.85
CA GLU A 255 14.56 -0.26 25.49
C GLU A 255 15.18 1.14 25.59
N ALA A 256 15.96 1.42 26.63
CA ALA A 256 16.67 2.70 26.77
C ALA A 256 17.71 2.91 25.66
N ILE A 257 18.42 1.86 25.25
CA ILE A 257 19.35 1.88 24.12
C ILE A 257 18.61 2.15 22.81
N GLU A 258 17.49 1.48 22.56
CA GLU A 258 16.69 1.70 21.35
C GLU A 258 16.14 3.13 21.29
N ASN A 259 15.56 3.62 22.39
CA ASN A 259 15.05 4.98 22.49
C ASN A 259 16.18 6.02 22.31
N ALA A 260 17.35 5.77 22.88
CA ALA A 260 18.51 6.66 22.72
C ALA A 260 19.00 6.67 21.26
N LYS A 261 19.06 5.51 20.60
CA LYS A 261 19.40 5.41 19.16
C LYS A 261 18.36 6.12 18.29
N ALA A 262 17.07 5.96 18.61
CA ALA A 262 15.98 6.63 17.89
C ALA A 262 16.06 8.15 18.03
N ASN A 263 16.27 8.67 19.25
CA ASN A 263 16.44 10.08 19.52
C ASN A 263 17.69 10.66 18.83
N MET A 264 18.82 9.93 18.87
CA MET A 264 20.04 10.31 18.16
C MET A 264 19.80 10.43 16.65
N LYS A 265 19.21 9.40 16.04
CA LYS A 265 18.88 9.40 14.61
C LYS A 265 17.94 10.54 14.27
N ARG A 266 16.88 10.76 15.06
CA ARG A 266 15.94 11.87 14.88
C ARG A 266 16.63 13.23 14.88
N LEU A 267 17.50 13.51 15.85
CA LEU A 267 18.25 14.78 15.90
C LEU A 267 19.24 14.91 14.73
N GLN A 268 19.98 13.85 14.42
CA GLN A 268 20.87 13.84 13.24
C GLN A 268 20.07 14.14 11.97
N THR A 269 18.88 13.55 11.84
CA THR A 269 17.96 13.81 10.75
C THR A 269 17.53 15.29 10.74
N ILE A 270 17.03 15.84 11.84
CA ILE A 270 16.59 17.24 11.93
C ILE A 270 17.70 18.21 11.47
N LEU A 271 18.94 17.98 11.94
CA LEU A 271 20.09 18.82 11.64
C LEU A 271 20.60 18.67 10.19
N ILE A 272 20.25 17.57 9.52
CA ILE A 272 20.46 17.38 8.08
C ILE A 272 19.32 17.99 7.28
N THR A 273 18.09 17.97 7.82
CA THR A 273 16.86 18.36 7.11
C THR A 273 16.65 19.86 7.06
N GLY A 274 17.48 20.58 6.32
CA GLY A 274 17.15 21.91 5.77
C GLY A 274 16.97 21.97 4.27
N SER A 275 16.90 20.78 3.70
CA SER A 275 16.52 20.44 2.34
C SER A 275 16.49 18.92 2.32
N LEU A 276 15.64 18.30 1.51
CA LEU A 276 15.76 16.86 1.24
C LEU A 276 17.24 16.54 0.94
N PRO A 277 17.79 15.40 1.42
CA PRO A 277 19.23 15.09 1.33
C PRO A 277 19.75 15.05 -0.12
N PHE A 278 18.83 14.96 -1.07
CA PHE A 278 19.02 15.09 -2.50
C PHE A 278 17.68 15.51 -3.12
N LYS A 279 17.73 16.05 -4.34
CA LYS A 279 16.53 16.39 -5.11
C LYS A 279 15.73 15.13 -5.41
N LEU A 280 14.42 15.26 -5.32
CA LEU A 280 13.45 14.21 -5.57
C LEU A 280 12.70 14.52 -6.86
N LYS A 281 12.63 13.54 -7.75
CA LYS A 281 11.79 13.58 -8.94
C LYS A 281 10.55 12.75 -8.70
N ILE A 282 9.39 13.34 -8.93
CA ILE A 282 8.12 12.62 -8.85
C ILE A 282 7.93 11.86 -10.18
N GLU A 283 8.02 10.54 -10.15
CA GLU A 283 7.86 9.68 -11.32
C GLU A 283 6.40 9.37 -11.61
N LYS A 284 5.57 9.29 -10.55
CA LYS A 284 4.14 9.03 -10.69
C LYS A 284 3.34 9.69 -9.58
N LEU A 285 2.17 10.22 -9.93
CA LEU A 285 1.16 10.72 -9.01
C LEU A 285 -0.17 10.05 -9.34
N ASP A 286 -0.78 9.40 -8.36
CA ASP A 286 -2.10 8.79 -8.48
C ASP A 286 -3.01 9.28 -7.36
N SER A 287 -4.31 9.40 -7.65
CA SER A 287 -5.33 9.58 -6.61
C SER A 287 -5.86 8.21 -6.17
N ILE A 288 -5.98 8.03 -4.85
CA ILE A 288 -6.73 6.94 -4.23
C ILE A 288 -8.16 7.45 -4.12
N SER A 289 -8.97 7.16 -5.12
CA SER A 289 -10.31 7.76 -5.20
C SER A 289 -11.32 7.05 -4.30
N SER A 290 -12.08 7.84 -3.53
CA SER A 290 -13.26 7.37 -2.80
C SER A 290 -14.58 7.87 -3.42
N VAL A 291 -14.56 9.02 -4.11
CA VAL A 291 -15.72 9.61 -4.82
C VAL A 291 -16.01 8.93 -6.17
N VAL A 292 -15.01 8.30 -6.77
CA VAL A 292 -15.16 7.57 -8.04
C VAL A 292 -15.82 6.20 -7.81
N GLY A 293 -15.83 5.70 -6.57
CA GLY A 293 -16.36 4.39 -6.21
C GLY A 293 -17.85 4.22 -6.53
N GLU A 294 -18.74 5.09 -6.08
CA GLU A 294 -20.18 4.88 -6.30
C GLU A 294 -20.59 5.01 -7.77
N ARG A 295 -20.06 6.01 -8.48
CA ARG A 295 -20.38 6.21 -9.89
C ARG A 295 -19.72 5.13 -10.76
N LEU A 296 -18.49 4.70 -10.45
CA LEU A 296 -17.90 3.56 -11.13
C LEU A 296 -18.60 2.25 -10.80
N LEU A 297 -18.99 2.00 -9.55
CA LEU A 297 -19.72 0.79 -9.18
C LEU A 297 -21.06 0.73 -9.91
N LYS A 298 -21.81 1.84 -9.97
CA LYS A 298 -23.03 1.94 -10.78
C LYS A 298 -22.76 1.71 -12.27
N ASN A 299 -21.71 2.32 -12.82
CA ASN A 299 -21.35 2.15 -14.23
C ASN A 299 -20.88 0.71 -14.53
N ILE A 300 -20.08 0.09 -13.66
CA ILE A 300 -19.61 -1.30 -13.78
C ILE A 300 -20.81 -2.24 -13.74
N LEU A 301 -21.75 -2.06 -12.81
CA LEU A 301 -22.98 -2.86 -12.73
C LEU A 301 -23.83 -2.71 -14.00
N PHE A 302 -24.00 -1.48 -14.49
CA PHE A 302 -24.77 -1.21 -15.70
C PHE A 302 -24.11 -1.80 -16.95
N THR A 303 -22.79 -1.62 -17.12
CA THR A 303 -22.03 -2.18 -18.24
C THR A 303 -21.99 -3.72 -18.17
N ALA A 304 -21.83 -4.31 -16.99
CA ALA A 304 -21.89 -5.75 -16.79
C ALA A 304 -23.27 -6.32 -17.17
N LEU A 305 -24.36 -5.62 -16.82
CA LEU A 305 -25.71 -6.01 -17.21
C LEU A 305 -25.90 -5.95 -18.72
N ILE A 306 -25.43 -4.89 -19.39
CA ILE A 306 -25.49 -4.79 -20.85
C ILE A 306 -24.68 -5.90 -21.51
N ALA A 307 -23.45 -6.16 -21.06
CA ALA A 307 -22.61 -7.23 -21.58
C ALA A 307 -23.26 -8.60 -21.40
N PHE A 308 -23.85 -8.85 -20.23
CA PHE A 308 -24.62 -10.06 -19.94
C PHE A 308 -25.80 -10.24 -20.90
N LEU A 309 -26.59 -9.19 -21.13
CA LEU A 309 -27.72 -9.22 -22.06
C LEU A 309 -27.26 -9.44 -23.51
N ALA A 310 -26.17 -8.80 -23.92
CA ALA A 310 -25.61 -8.95 -25.27
C ALA A 310 -25.13 -10.38 -25.54
N VAL A 311 -24.37 -10.97 -24.61
CA VAL A 311 -23.93 -12.38 -24.70
C VAL A 311 -25.13 -13.33 -24.70
N SER A 312 -26.09 -13.11 -23.81
CA SER A 312 -27.31 -13.92 -23.72
C SER A 312 -28.12 -13.87 -25.02
N LEU A 313 -28.27 -12.68 -25.61
CA LEU A 313 -28.95 -12.48 -26.88
C LEU A 313 -28.21 -13.15 -28.04
N PHE A 314 -26.88 -13.01 -28.12
CA PHE A 314 -26.07 -13.64 -29.16
C PHE A 314 -26.21 -15.17 -29.12
N VAL A 315 -26.07 -15.78 -27.94
CA VAL A 315 -26.25 -17.23 -27.74
C VAL A 315 -27.66 -17.66 -28.12
N PHE A 316 -28.67 -16.91 -27.69
CA PHE A 316 -30.07 -17.20 -28.02
C PHE A 316 -30.32 -17.14 -29.53
N LEU A 317 -29.83 -16.12 -30.24
CA LEU A 317 -29.97 -15.97 -31.69
C LEU A 317 -29.27 -17.10 -32.45
N ARG A 318 -28.08 -17.51 -31.99
CA ARG A 318 -27.28 -18.57 -32.63
C ARG A 318 -27.90 -19.96 -32.50
N TYR A 319 -28.44 -20.28 -31.32
CA TYR A 319 -28.94 -21.63 -31.00
C TYR A 319 -30.47 -21.77 -31.04
N ARG A 320 -31.20 -20.66 -31.03
CA ARG A 320 -32.68 -20.58 -31.08
C ARG A 320 -33.42 -21.47 -30.06
N ASN A 321 -32.75 -21.86 -28.97
CA ASN A 321 -33.32 -22.77 -27.98
C ASN A 321 -32.95 -22.36 -26.55
N ILE A 322 -33.94 -21.89 -25.80
CA ILE A 322 -33.79 -21.40 -24.42
C ILE A 322 -33.20 -22.48 -23.50
N LYS A 323 -33.51 -23.76 -23.77
CA LYS A 323 -33.01 -24.89 -22.99
C LYS A 323 -31.48 -24.99 -23.00
N ILE A 324 -30.81 -24.44 -24.02
CA ILE A 324 -29.34 -24.46 -24.17
C ILE A 324 -28.73 -23.14 -23.70
N ALA A 325 -29.39 -22.03 -23.98
CA ALA A 325 -28.92 -20.71 -23.56
C ALA A 325 -28.83 -20.60 -22.02
N LEU A 326 -29.81 -21.16 -21.28
CA LEU A 326 -29.85 -21.02 -19.82
C LEU A 326 -28.68 -21.73 -19.10
N PRO A 327 -28.35 -23.01 -19.37
CA PRO A 327 -27.15 -23.65 -18.82
C PRO A 327 -25.85 -22.92 -19.20
N MET A 328 -25.78 -22.34 -20.40
CA MET A 328 -24.60 -21.64 -20.90
C MET A 328 -24.34 -20.37 -20.09
N ILE A 329 -25.38 -19.55 -19.91
CA ILE A 329 -25.34 -18.35 -19.08
C ILE A 329 -25.01 -18.68 -17.62
N PHE A 330 -25.65 -19.71 -17.06
CA PHE A 330 -25.41 -20.16 -15.69
C PHE A 330 -23.95 -20.58 -15.48
N THR A 331 -23.35 -21.26 -16.45
CA THR A 331 -21.96 -21.72 -16.40
C THR A 331 -20.99 -20.54 -16.37
N VAL A 332 -21.20 -19.53 -17.23
CA VAL A 332 -20.37 -18.31 -17.26
C VAL A 332 -20.49 -17.50 -15.96
N LEU A 333 -21.71 -17.30 -15.45
CA LEU A 333 -21.92 -16.61 -14.17
C LEU A 333 -21.22 -17.33 -13.02
N SER A 334 -21.33 -18.66 -13.00
CA SER A 334 -20.67 -19.48 -11.98
C SER A 334 -19.14 -19.34 -12.05
N GLU A 335 -18.57 -19.32 -13.25
CA GLU A 335 -17.14 -19.13 -13.45
C GLU A 335 -16.65 -17.78 -12.91
N ILE A 336 -17.36 -16.69 -13.20
CA ILE A 336 -17.03 -15.35 -12.66
C ILE A 336 -17.04 -15.37 -11.13
N ILE A 337 -18.09 -15.92 -10.51
CA ILE A 337 -18.21 -15.97 -9.05
C ILE A 337 -17.09 -16.81 -8.44
N ILE A 338 -16.71 -17.93 -9.06
CA ILE A 338 -15.62 -18.78 -8.56
C ILE A 338 -14.27 -18.07 -8.66
N ILE A 339 -13.99 -17.35 -9.76
CA ILE A 339 -12.76 -16.56 -9.90
C ILE A 339 -12.68 -15.49 -8.80
N LEU A 340 -13.78 -14.77 -8.56
CA LEU A 340 -13.86 -13.77 -7.48
C LEU A 340 -13.72 -14.41 -6.09
N GLY A 341 -14.30 -15.59 -5.87
CA GLY A 341 -14.16 -16.36 -4.64
C GLY A 341 -12.73 -16.78 -4.37
N VAL A 342 -12.03 -17.33 -5.36
CA VAL A 342 -10.61 -17.68 -5.23
C VAL A 342 -9.77 -16.44 -4.95
N ALA A 343 -10.01 -15.34 -5.67
CA ALA A 343 -9.33 -14.06 -5.44
C ALA A 343 -9.53 -13.54 -4.00
N ALA A 344 -10.75 -13.65 -3.46
CA ALA A 344 -11.05 -13.27 -2.09
C ALA A 344 -10.33 -14.16 -1.06
N LEU A 345 -10.29 -15.48 -1.27
CA LEU A 345 -9.62 -16.44 -0.37
C LEU A 345 -8.13 -16.15 -0.23
N ILE A 346 -7.46 -15.85 -1.34
CA ILE A 346 -6.02 -15.56 -1.36
C ILE A 346 -5.71 -14.08 -1.08
N ARG A 347 -6.74 -13.26 -0.78
CA ARG A 347 -6.64 -11.80 -0.57
C ARG A 347 -5.94 -11.08 -1.72
N TRP A 348 -6.22 -11.50 -2.95
CA TRP A 348 -5.67 -10.90 -4.16
C TRP A 348 -6.37 -9.58 -4.48
N ASN A 349 -5.60 -8.51 -4.68
CA ASN A 349 -6.13 -7.25 -5.15
C ASN A 349 -6.38 -7.31 -6.66
N LEU A 350 -7.65 -7.20 -7.07
CA LEU A 350 -8.02 -7.15 -8.49
C LEU A 350 -7.74 -5.74 -9.03
N ASP A 351 -6.75 -5.64 -9.90
CA ASP A 351 -6.45 -4.45 -10.68
C ASP A 351 -7.12 -4.49 -12.07
N PHE A 352 -6.94 -3.44 -12.86
CA PHE A 352 -7.51 -3.38 -14.22
C PHE A 352 -7.01 -4.53 -15.12
N ALA A 353 -5.77 -4.98 -14.94
CA ALA A 353 -5.22 -6.10 -15.68
C ALA A 353 -5.90 -7.42 -15.30
N ALA A 354 -6.16 -7.65 -14.01
CA ALA A 354 -6.93 -8.80 -13.54
C ALA A 354 -8.35 -8.82 -14.13
N ILE A 355 -9.02 -7.67 -14.22
CA ILE A 355 -10.34 -7.55 -14.85
C ILE A 355 -10.28 -7.97 -16.33
N ALA A 356 -9.26 -7.52 -17.07
CA ALA A 356 -9.05 -7.97 -18.45
C ALA A 356 -8.86 -9.49 -18.55
N GLY A 357 -8.21 -10.09 -17.55
CA GLY A 357 -8.05 -11.55 -17.45
C GLY A 357 -9.39 -12.28 -17.27
N ILE A 358 -10.28 -11.74 -16.42
CA ILE A 358 -11.65 -12.28 -16.26
C ILE A 358 -12.40 -12.24 -17.60
N ILE A 359 -12.30 -11.12 -18.34
CA ILE A 359 -12.95 -10.97 -19.65
C ILE A 359 -12.40 -12.00 -20.65
N ALA A 360 -11.09 -12.22 -20.68
CA ALA A 360 -10.46 -13.23 -21.52
C ALA A 360 -10.96 -14.64 -21.18
N VAL A 361 -11.06 -14.98 -19.89
CA VAL A 361 -11.59 -16.27 -19.43
C VAL A 361 -13.04 -16.46 -19.87
N ILE A 362 -13.89 -15.44 -19.73
CA ILE A 362 -15.30 -15.50 -20.19
C ILE A 362 -15.36 -15.84 -21.68
N GLY A 363 -14.52 -15.20 -22.51
CA GLY A 363 -14.44 -15.48 -23.94
C GLY A 363 -14.09 -16.95 -24.22
N THR A 364 -12.98 -17.41 -23.66
CA THR A 364 -12.55 -18.81 -23.82
C THR A 364 -13.57 -19.82 -23.28
N GLY A 365 -14.28 -19.48 -22.20
CA GLY A 365 -15.32 -20.35 -21.64
C GLY A 365 -16.58 -20.44 -22.45
N LEU A 366 -16.95 -19.38 -23.18
CA LEU A 366 -18.03 -19.44 -24.17
C LEU A 366 -17.62 -20.31 -25.36
N ASP A 367 -16.39 -20.16 -25.85
CA ASP A 367 -15.86 -20.97 -26.96
C ASP A 367 -15.86 -22.47 -26.62
N ASP A 368 -15.40 -22.84 -25.42
CA ASP A 368 -15.43 -24.23 -24.94
C ASP A 368 -16.86 -24.80 -24.90
N GLN A 369 -17.82 -23.98 -24.47
CA GLN A 369 -19.24 -24.38 -24.41
C GLN A 369 -19.82 -24.58 -25.81
N ILE A 370 -19.45 -23.73 -26.77
CA ILE A 370 -19.82 -23.89 -28.19
C ILE A 370 -19.23 -25.18 -28.75
N ILE A 371 -17.95 -25.48 -28.48
CA ILE A 371 -17.30 -26.72 -28.93
C ILE A 371 -18.01 -27.95 -28.37
N ILE A 372 -18.36 -27.96 -27.07
CA ILE A 372 -19.14 -29.05 -26.45
C ILE A 372 -20.50 -29.21 -27.16
N LEU A 373 -21.20 -28.12 -27.45
CA LEU A 373 -22.51 -28.16 -28.11
C LEU A 373 -22.42 -28.66 -29.55
N ASP A 374 -21.46 -28.17 -30.32
CA ASP A 374 -21.33 -28.49 -31.73
C ASP A 374 -20.91 -29.95 -31.91
N GLU A 375 -19.92 -30.42 -31.15
CA GLU A 375 -19.48 -31.81 -31.21
C GLU A 375 -20.57 -32.78 -30.73
N THR A 376 -21.35 -32.41 -29.70
CA THR A 376 -22.43 -33.26 -29.19
C THR A 376 -23.65 -33.31 -30.10
N LYS A 377 -23.97 -32.24 -30.84
CA LYS A 377 -25.12 -32.16 -31.74
C LYS A 377 -24.84 -32.67 -33.15
N LEU A 378 -23.70 -32.35 -33.75
CA LEU A 378 -23.43 -32.62 -35.17
C LEU A 378 -22.98 -34.08 -35.41
N GLY A 379 -22.30 -34.69 -34.44
CA GLY A 379 -21.62 -35.98 -34.61
C GLY A 379 -22.52 -37.23 -34.62
N LYS A 380 -23.64 -37.27 -35.36
CA LYS A 380 -24.65 -38.37 -35.33
C LYS A 380 -24.07 -39.80 -35.43
N ILE A 381 -22.87 -39.96 -36.01
CA ILE A 381 -22.17 -41.23 -36.23
C ILE A 381 -21.54 -41.81 -34.95
N TYR A 382 -21.10 -40.98 -34.00
CA TYR A 382 -20.39 -41.42 -32.79
C TYR A 382 -21.28 -41.44 -31.55
N GLY A 383 -20.98 -42.28 -30.56
CA GLY A 383 -21.67 -42.27 -29.26
C GLY A 383 -21.37 -41.01 -28.43
N TRP A 384 -22.28 -40.63 -27.52
CA TRP A 384 -22.16 -39.43 -26.67
C TRP A 384 -20.81 -39.29 -25.96
N ARG A 385 -20.28 -40.39 -25.40
CA ARG A 385 -18.98 -40.40 -24.70
C ARG A 385 -17.83 -40.03 -25.63
N GLU A 386 -17.85 -40.53 -26.86
CA GLU A 386 -16.79 -40.28 -27.84
C GLU A 386 -16.82 -38.84 -28.35
N ARG A 387 -18.02 -38.29 -28.59
CA ARG A 387 -18.21 -36.86 -28.93
C ARG A 387 -17.65 -35.96 -27.82
N LEU A 388 -18.01 -36.23 -26.56
CA LEU A 388 -17.44 -35.46 -25.45
C LEU A 388 -15.92 -35.60 -25.36
N LYS A 389 -15.37 -36.80 -25.58
CA LYS A 389 -13.91 -37.00 -25.56
C LYS A 389 -13.21 -36.12 -26.61
N ARG A 390 -13.79 -36.02 -27.81
CA ARG A 390 -13.28 -35.13 -28.89
C ARG A 390 -13.36 -33.66 -28.50
N ALA A 391 -14.50 -33.20 -27.96
CA ALA A 391 -14.66 -31.83 -27.48
C ALA A 391 -13.62 -31.49 -26.39
N PHE A 392 -13.47 -32.35 -25.38
CA PHE A 392 -12.52 -32.14 -24.30
C PHE A 392 -11.06 -32.23 -24.76
N PHE A 393 -10.75 -32.99 -25.81
CA PHE A 393 -9.41 -32.99 -26.41
C PHE A 393 -9.05 -31.62 -27.01
N ILE A 394 -9.97 -30.99 -27.74
CA ILE A 394 -9.79 -29.64 -28.29
C ILE A 394 -9.64 -28.61 -27.16
N ILE A 395 -10.53 -28.67 -26.17
CA ILE A 395 -10.53 -27.76 -25.01
C ILE A 395 -9.23 -27.89 -24.22
N PHE A 396 -8.76 -29.11 -23.93
CA PHE A 396 -7.52 -29.32 -23.18
C PHE A 396 -6.29 -28.85 -23.95
N GLY A 397 -6.31 -28.97 -25.29
CA GLY A 397 -5.27 -28.39 -26.16
C GLY A 397 -5.20 -26.87 -26.04
N SER A 398 -6.33 -26.18 -26.18
CA SER A 398 -6.43 -24.71 -26.05
C SER A 398 -6.07 -24.21 -24.65
N PHE A 399 -6.49 -24.94 -23.62
CA PHE A 399 -6.11 -24.68 -22.24
C PHE A 399 -4.61 -24.76 -22.03
N SER A 400 -3.97 -25.82 -22.53
CA SER A 400 -2.53 -26.05 -22.33
C SER A 400 -1.69 -24.95 -22.97
N THR A 401 -2.05 -24.51 -24.18
CA THR A 401 -1.34 -23.42 -24.87
C THR A 401 -1.48 -22.10 -24.11
N THR A 402 -2.70 -21.77 -23.67
CA THR A 402 -2.97 -20.54 -22.91
C THR A 402 -2.27 -20.57 -21.54
N PHE A 403 -2.36 -21.69 -20.82
CA PHE A 403 -1.71 -21.87 -19.53
C PHE A 403 -0.20 -21.65 -19.64
N VAL A 404 0.45 -22.33 -20.60
CA VAL A 404 1.90 -22.19 -20.83
C VAL A 404 2.28 -20.77 -21.25
N ALA A 405 1.47 -20.11 -22.09
CA ALA A 405 1.72 -18.72 -22.50
C ALA A 405 1.63 -17.73 -21.32
N MET A 406 0.81 -18.03 -20.31
CA MET A 406 0.66 -17.17 -19.13
C MET A 406 1.75 -17.40 -18.07
N LEU A 407 2.48 -18.53 -18.08
CA LEU A 407 3.53 -18.81 -17.10
C LEU A 407 4.66 -17.76 -17.13
N PRO A 408 5.26 -17.41 -18.29
CA PRO A 408 6.22 -16.32 -18.37
C PRO A 408 5.62 -15.00 -17.91
N LEU A 409 4.35 -14.71 -18.22
CA LEU A 409 3.73 -13.43 -17.84
C LEU A 409 3.41 -13.34 -16.33
N ALA A 410 3.18 -14.48 -15.68
CA ALA A 410 2.97 -14.58 -14.24
C ALA A 410 4.29 -14.45 -13.45
N TRP A 411 5.41 -14.90 -14.03
CA TRP A 411 6.74 -14.95 -13.39
C TRP A 411 7.66 -13.79 -13.81
N ALA A 412 7.69 -13.43 -15.10
CA ALA A 412 8.43 -12.30 -15.61
C ALA A 412 7.83 -11.00 -15.10
N GLY A 413 8.68 -10.08 -14.65
CA GLY A 413 8.35 -8.87 -13.90
C GLY A 413 7.57 -7.78 -14.65
N ALA A 414 6.65 -8.11 -15.55
CA ALA A 414 5.64 -7.18 -16.02
C ALA A 414 4.62 -6.95 -14.89
N GLY A 415 4.97 -6.12 -13.90
CA GLY A 415 4.12 -5.81 -12.74
C GLY A 415 2.71 -5.31 -13.14
N LEU A 416 2.58 -4.72 -14.34
CA LEU A 416 1.31 -4.29 -14.93
C LEU A 416 0.44 -5.44 -15.49
N LEU A 417 1.02 -6.59 -15.87
CA LEU A 417 0.30 -7.70 -16.51
C LEU A 417 0.22 -8.96 -15.63
N LYS A 418 0.86 -8.94 -14.46
CA LYS A 418 0.82 -10.06 -13.50
C LYS A 418 -0.61 -10.39 -13.06
N GLY A 419 -1.43 -9.37 -12.82
CA GLY A 419 -2.85 -9.53 -12.49
C GLY A 419 -3.63 -10.24 -13.59
N PHE A 420 -3.40 -9.87 -14.85
CA PHE A 420 -3.99 -10.53 -16.02
C PHE A 420 -3.60 -12.01 -16.10
N ALA A 421 -2.29 -12.33 -15.98
CA ALA A 421 -1.80 -13.70 -16.12
C ALA A 421 -2.34 -14.64 -15.03
N ILE A 422 -2.25 -14.23 -13.76
CA ILE A 422 -2.72 -15.04 -12.62
C ILE A 422 -4.23 -15.27 -12.71
N THR A 423 -4.99 -14.22 -13.01
CA THR A 423 -6.46 -14.32 -13.11
C THR A 423 -6.88 -15.22 -14.28
N THR A 424 -6.18 -15.12 -15.41
CA THR A 424 -6.41 -15.99 -16.58
C THR A 424 -6.11 -17.44 -16.24
N ILE A 425 -4.96 -17.74 -15.63
CA ILE A 425 -4.57 -19.10 -15.24
C ILE A 425 -5.62 -19.73 -14.30
N ILE A 426 -6.04 -19.00 -13.26
CA ILE A 426 -7.05 -19.48 -12.32
C ILE A 426 -8.36 -19.73 -13.06
N GLY A 427 -8.81 -18.78 -13.87
CA GLY A 427 -10.07 -18.85 -14.58
C GLY A 427 -10.14 -20.00 -15.57
N ILE A 428 -9.16 -20.14 -16.47
CA ILE A 428 -9.16 -21.25 -17.44
C ILE A 428 -9.05 -22.61 -16.75
N SER A 429 -8.33 -22.70 -15.63
CA SER A 429 -8.22 -23.95 -14.85
C SER A 429 -9.55 -24.32 -14.20
N VAL A 430 -10.19 -23.37 -13.51
CA VAL A 430 -11.55 -23.54 -12.96
C VAL A 430 -12.51 -23.94 -14.08
N GLY A 431 -12.38 -23.30 -15.23
CA GLY A 431 -13.18 -23.60 -16.41
C GLY A 431 -13.12 -25.07 -16.81
N VAL A 432 -11.92 -25.52 -17.21
CA VAL A 432 -11.70 -26.87 -17.75
C VAL A 432 -12.00 -27.97 -16.74
N PHE A 433 -11.63 -27.79 -15.47
CA PHE A 433 -11.75 -28.85 -14.46
C PHE A 433 -13.10 -28.89 -13.76
N ILE A 434 -13.85 -27.78 -13.70
CA ILE A 434 -15.07 -27.67 -12.89
C ILE A 434 -16.28 -27.33 -13.76
N THR A 435 -16.26 -26.18 -14.43
CA THR A 435 -17.48 -25.65 -15.07
C THR A 435 -17.81 -26.36 -16.39
N ARG A 436 -16.82 -26.69 -17.22
CA ARG A 436 -17.00 -27.42 -18.50
C ARG A 436 -17.56 -28.83 -18.30
N PRO A 437 -17.03 -29.66 -17.38
CA PRO A 437 -17.61 -30.98 -17.10
C PRO A 437 -19.05 -30.92 -16.56
N ALA A 438 -19.36 -29.92 -15.73
CA ALA A 438 -20.72 -29.68 -15.26
C ALA A 438 -21.65 -29.27 -16.41
N PHE A 439 -21.21 -28.36 -17.28
CA PHE A 439 -21.95 -27.96 -18.47
C PHE A 439 -22.25 -29.13 -19.42
N ALA A 440 -21.25 -29.96 -19.71
CA ALA A 440 -21.43 -31.16 -20.54
C ALA A 440 -22.50 -32.11 -19.96
N ASP A 441 -22.53 -32.29 -18.64
CA ASP A 441 -23.55 -33.11 -17.97
C ASP A 441 -24.94 -32.44 -18.02
N MET A 442 -25.02 -31.11 -17.88
CA MET A 442 -26.29 -30.36 -18.02
C MET A 442 -26.86 -30.52 -19.44
N ILE A 443 -26.03 -30.35 -20.48
CA ILE A 443 -26.45 -30.51 -21.87
C ILE A 443 -26.83 -31.96 -22.19
N LYS A 444 -26.14 -32.95 -21.63
CA LYS A 444 -26.51 -34.37 -21.80
C LYS A 444 -27.96 -34.65 -21.43
N SER A 445 -28.46 -34.04 -20.36
CA SER A 445 -29.84 -34.21 -19.91
C SER A 445 -30.88 -33.57 -20.85
N LEU A 446 -30.45 -32.63 -21.69
CA LEU A 446 -31.32 -31.83 -22.55
C LEU A 446 -31.30 -32.25 -24.03
N VAL A 447 -30.25 -32.95 -24.46
CA VAL A 447 -30.05 -33.42 -25.84
C VAL A 447 -30.42 -34.90 -26.00
N LYS A 448 -30.52 -35.65 -24.90
CA LYS A 448 -30.88 -37.08 -24.91
C LYS A 448 -32.40 -37.34 -24.87
N ASP A 449 -33.18 -36.29 -24.60
CA ASP A 449 -34.63 -36.20 -24.82
C ASP A 449 -34.89 -35.41 -26.10
#